data_AF-E7MQP2-F1
#
_entry.id   AF-E7MQP2-F1
#
_cell.length_a   1.000
_cell.length_b   1.000
_cell.length_c   1.000
_cell.angle_alpha   90.00
_cell.angle_beta   90.00
_cell.angle_gamma   90.00
#
_symmetry.space_group_name_H-M   'P 1'
#
loop_
_entity.id
_entity.type
_entity.pdbx_description
1 polymer ?
#
loop_
_entity_poly.entity_id
_entity_poly.type
_entity_poly.pdbx_seq_one_letter_code
_entity_poly.pdbx_strand_id
1 'polypeptide(L)'
;MKFVEEKALKEHFWKKYGYRKNIIAYQFECQARHGGVDLLTVEKVNDDKGFHLELCSFEFKLADIEKAFSQAYLNSEFCHKNFVVVPMEKKKVILDKYSDYFKKYPSIGCIGVEHPEDGGRWEMFRKCKTRSDDELKQNQEILKLCIKEI
;
A
#
# COMPACT_ATOMS: atom_id res chain seq x y z
N MET A 1 11.53 19.82 -4.19
CA MET A 1 10.20 20.41 -4.53
C MET A 1 9.10 19.62 -3.80
N LYS A 2 7.83 20.04 -3.73
CA LYS A 2 6.76 19.30 -2.99
C LYS A 2 5.63 18.89 -3.90
N PHE A 3 5.03 17.73 -3.62
CA PHE A 3 3.77 17.33 -4.25
C PHE A 3 2.63 18.24 -3.78
N VAL A 4 1.85 18.74 -4.72
CA VAL A 4 0.68 19.61 -4.44
C VAL A 4 -0.62 18.81 -4.50
N GLU A 5 -0.66 17.76 -5.32
CA GLU A 5 -1.83 16.91 -5.51
C GLU A 5 -1.52 15.44 -5.22
N GLU A 6 -2.46 14.74 -4.57
CA GLU A 6 -2.35 13.28 -4.30
C GLU A 6 -2.28 12.47 -5.59
N LYS A 7 -2.93 12.96 -6.65
CA LYS A 7 -2.84 12.36 -7.98
C LYS A 7 -1.41 12.31 -8.49
N ALA A 8 -0.64 13.38 -8.34
CA ALA A 8 0.76 13.43 -8.78
C ALA A 8 1.65 12.46 -7.97
N LEU A 9 1.42 12.36 -6.66
CA LEU A 9 2.09 11.36 -5.81
C LEU A 9 1.79 9.93 -6.28
N LYS A 10 0.49 9.64 -6.50
CA LYS A 10 0.00 8.32 -6.95
C LYS A 10 0.59 7.92 -8.29
N GLU A 11 0.50 8.79 -9.29
CA GLU A 11 1.03 8.54 -10.63
C GLU A 11 2.54 8.35 -10.61
N HIS A 12 3.26 9.17 -9.85
CA HIS A 12 4.71 9.07 -9.77
C HIS A 12 5.17 7.78 -9.08
N PHE A 13 4.54 7.44 -7.95
CA PHE A 13 4.78 6.17 -7.27
C PHE A 13 4.52 4.99 -8.21
N TRP A 14 3.36 4.96 -8.86
CA TRP A 14 2.97 3.84 -9.72
C TRP A 14 3.88 3.68 -10.93
N LYS A 15 4.33 4.79 -11.54
CA LYS A 15 5.32 4.77 -12.61
C LYS A 15 6.66 4.15 -12.19
N LYS A 16 6.95 3.98 -10.91
CA LYS A 16 8.20 3.36 -10.44
C LYS A 16 7.96 1.98 -9.82
N TYR A 17 6.88 1.83 -9.07
CA TYR A 17 6.53 0.59 -8.37
C TYR A 17 5.82 -0.42 -9.27
N GLY A 18 4.93 0.04 -10.16
CA GLY A 18 4.08 -0.81 -10.99
C GLY A 18 4.81 -1.64 -12.05
N TYR A 19 6.08 -1.34 -12.34
CA TYR A 19 6.92 -2.15 -13.24
C TYR A 19 7.43 -3.46 -12.63
N ARG A 20 7.18 -3.69 -11.33
CA ARG A 20 7.63 -4.89 -10.65
C ARG A 20 6.93 -6.12 -11.24
N LYS A 21 7.71 -7.03 -11.81
CA LYS A 21 7.25 -8.28 -12.47
C LYS A 21 6.43 -9.21 -11.58
N ASN A 22 6.49 -9.01 -10.26
CA ASN A 22 5.74 -9.81 -9.32
C ASN A 22 4.32 -9.30 -9.11
N ILE A 23 3.98 -8.09 -9.55
CA ILE A 23 2.59 -7.60 -9.59
C ILE A 23 1.93 -8.27 -10.79
N ILE A 24 0.91 -9.09 -10.55
CA ILE A 24 0.15 -9.78 -11.60
C ILE A 24 -1.14 -9.03 -11.91
N ALA A 25 -1.83 -8.48 -10.90
CA ALA A 25 -3.02 -7.68 -11.14
C ALA A 25 -3.00 -6.43 -10.26
N TYR A 26 -3.67 -5.38 -10.72
CA TYR A 26 -3.88 -4.18 -9.93
C TYR A 26 -5.17 -3.45 -10.31
N GLN A 27 -5.71 -2.69 -9.36
CA GLN A 27 -6.84 -1.80 -9.59
C GLN A 27 -6.70 -0.54 -8.74
N PHE A 28 -6.78 0.61 -9.41
CA PHE A 28 -6.98 1.89 -8.73
C PHE A 28 -8.44 2.05 -8.33
N GLU A 29 -8.69 2.75 -7.22
CA GLU A 29 -10.03 3.02 -6.68
C GLU A 29 -10.85 1.73 -6.48
N CYS A 30 -10.21 0.68 -5.98
CA CYS A 30 -10.81 -0.64 -5.81
C CYS A 30 -11.92 -0.60 -4.75
N GLN A 31 -13.12 -1.08 -5.10
CA GLN A 31 -14.29 -1.06 -4.23
C GLN A 31 -14.35 -2.27 -3.28
N ALA A 32 -13.19 -2.71 -2.78
CA ALA A 32 -13.09 -3.84 -1.84
C ALA A 32 -13.74 -3.54 -0.48
N ARG A 33 -13.95 -2.27 -0.11
CA ARG A 33 -14.71 -1.89 1.08
C ARG A 33 -15.44 -0.57 0.86
N HIS A 34 -16.37 -0.23 1.75
CA HIS A 34 -16.97 1.10 1.77
C HIS A 34 -15.88 2.18 1.90
N GLY A 35 -15.95 3.20 1.05
CA GLY A 35 -14.91 4.23 0.91
C GLY A 35 -13.72 3.85 0.04
N GLY A 36 -13.67 2.63 -0.51
CA GLY A 36 -12.67 2.19 -1.48
C GLY A 36 -11.24 2.05 -0.95
N VAL A 37 -10.37 1.52 -1.80
CA VAL A 37 -8.92 1.44 -1.63
C VAL A 37 -8.27 2.17 -2.80
N ASP A 38 -7.37 3.13 -2.53
CA ASP A 38 -6.81 3.97 -3.60
C ASP A 38 -6.08 3.12 -4.67
N LEU A 39 -5.32 2.11 -4.23
CA LEU A 39 -4.70 1.11 -5.10
C LEU A 39 -4.64 -0.24 -4.38
N LEU A 40 -5.06 -1.29 -5.06
CA LEU A 40 -4.92 -2.67 -4.62
C LEU A 40 -4.16 -3.47 -5.67
N THR A 41 -3.18 -4.26 -5.23
CA THR A 41 -2.39 -5.14 -6.09
C THR A 41 -2.49 -6.60 -5.64
N VAL A 42 -2.38 -7.50 -6.60
CA VAL A 42 -2.13 -8.93 -6.39
C VAL A 42 -0.68 -9.17 -6.75
N GLU A 43 0.12 -9.59 -5.78
CA GLU A 43 1.55 -9.79 -5.93
C GLU A 43 1.92 -11.27 -5.74
N LYS A 44 2.63 -11.84 -6.72
CA LYS A 44 3.31 -13.12 -6.61
C LYS A 44 4.49 -13.00 -5.65
N VAL A 45 4.53 -13.85 -4.64
CA VAL A 45 5.65 -13.94 -3.70
C VAL A 45 6.22 -15.35 -3.76
N ASN A 46 7.55 -15.43 -3.87
CA ASN A 46 8.29 -16.67 -3.73
C ASN A 46 9.28 -16.46 -2.60
N ASP A 47 9.09 -17.19 -1.51
CA ASP A 47 9.99 -17.21 -0.35
C ASP A 47 10.24 -18.65 0.10
N ASP A 48 10.80 -18.83 1.30
CA ASP A 48 11.14 -20.14 1.85
C ASP A 48 9.91 -21.05 2.05
N LYS A 49 8.68 -20.50 2.01
CA LYS A 49 7.42 -21.26 2.08
C LYS A 49 6.88 -21.64 0.70
N GLY A 50 7.59 -21.28 -0.37
CA GLY A 50 7.19 -21.51 -1.76
C GLY A 50 6.42 -20.35 -2.37
N PHE A 51 5.66 -20.66 -3.42
CA PHE A 51 4.86 -19.68 -4.15
C PHE A 51 3.53 -19.41 -3.44
N HIS A 52 3.20 -18.14 -3.24
CA HIS A 52 1.90 -17.68 -2.79
C HIS A 52 1.54 -16.30 -3.38
N LEU A 53 0.28 -15.91 -3.24
CA LEU A 53 -0.21 -14.59 -3.65
C LEU A 53 -0.40 -13.70 -2.42
N GLU A 54 0.05 -12.46 -2.49
CA GLU A 54 -0.21 -11.44 -1.49
C GLU A 54 -1.02 -10.29 -2.11
N LEU A 55 -2.17 -10.00 -1.50
CA LEU A 55 -2.93 -8.77 -1.69
C LEU A 55 -2.28 -7.61 -0.92
N CYS A 56 -1.88 -6.55 -1.63
CA CYS A 56 -1.31 -5.35 -1.04
C CYS A 56 -2.21 -4.13 -1.30
N SER A 57 -2.53 -3.36 -0.25
CA SER A 57 -3.23 -2.08 -0.39
C SER A 57 -2.27 -0.90 -0.25
N PHE A 58 -2.57 0.20 -0.93
CA PHE A 58 -1.83 1.46 -0.87
C PHE A 58 -2.83 2.60 -0.69
N GLU A 59 -2.63 3.40 0.34
CA GLU A 59 -3.38 4.63 0.63
C GLU A 59 -2.45 5.82 0.46
N PHE A 60 -2.77 6.71 -0.47
CA PHE A 60 -1.95 7.88 -0.77
C PHE A 60 -2.45 9.07 0.06
N LYS A 61 -1.51 9.82 0.66
CA LYS A 61 -1.87 11.04 1.38
C LYS A 61 -0.76 12.08 1.42
N LEU A 62 -1.13 13.35 1.25
CA LEU A 62 -0.18 14.47 1.41
C LEU A 62 -0.15 15.03 2.84
N ALA A 63 -1.30 15.08 3.52
CA ALA A 63 -1.43 15.79 4.79
C ALA A 63 -2.07 14.96 5.91
N ASP A 64 -3.24 14.37 5.67
CA ASP A 64 -4.05 13.69 6.70
C ASP A 64 -3.58 12.25 6.96
N ILE A 65 -2.42 12.15 7.61
CA ILE A 65 -1.75 10.88 7.88
C ILE A 65 -2.60 9.95 8.77
N GLU A 66 -3.33 10.51 9.74
CA GLU A 66 -4.21 9.73 10.63
C GLU A 66 -5.34 9.06 9.87
N LYS A 67 -5.95 9.77 8.92
CA LYS A 67 -6.93 9.18 8.01
C LYS A 67 -6.32 8.07 7.17
N ALA A 68 -5.12 8.28 6.62
CA ALA A 68 -4.43 7.24 5.82
C ALA A 68 -4.17 5.97 6.65
N PHE A 69 -3.75 6.11 7.91
CA PHE A 69 -3.58 4.97 8.82
C PHE A 69 -4.89 4.28 9.17
N SER A 70 -5.97 5.03 9.35
CA SER A 70 -7.30 4.48 9.60
C SER A 70 -7.81 3.70 8.38
N GLN A 71 -7.63 4.25 7.17
CA GLN A 71 -7.97 3.57 5.92
C GLN A 71 -7.13 2.30 5.71
N ALA A 72 -5.82 2.37 5.95
CA ALA A 72 -4.93 1.21 5.88
C ALA A 72 -5.29 0.12 6.91
N TYR A 73 -5.76 0.51 8.10
CA TYR A 73 -6.27 -0.42 9.09
C TYR A 73 -7.54 -1.13 8.59
N LEU A 74 -8.50 -0.39 8.03
CA LEU A 74 -9.71 -0.97 7.44
C LEU A 74 -9.38 -1.90 6.26
N ASN A 75 -8.38 -1.57 5.45
CA ASN A 75 -7.91 -2.44 4.35
C ASN A 75 -7.32 -3.76 4.86
N SER A 76 -6.80 -3.79 6.09
CA SER A 76 -6.17 -4.98 6.66
C SER A 76 -7.14 -6.14 6.91
N GLU A 77 -8.45 -5.91 6.84
CA GLU A 77 -9.45 -6.97 6.80
C GLU A 77 -9.41 -7.79 5.51
N PHE A 78 -8.84 -7.23 4.44
CA PHE A 78 -8.91 -7.78 3.08
C PHE A 78 -7.53 -7.99 2.44
N CYS A 79 -6.46 -7.41 3.01
CA CYS A 79 -5.13 -7.37 2.43
C CYS A 79 -4.06 -7.90 3.39
N HIS A 80 -3.12 -8.66 2.84
CA HIS A 80 -1.99 -9.24 3.57
C HIS A 80 -1.04 -8.17 4.08
N LYS A 81 -0.82 -7.13 3.25
CA LYS A 81 0.03 -5.96 3.55
C LYS A 81 -0.69 -4.67 3.18
N ASN A 82 -0.48 -3.64 3.98
CA ASN A 82 -1.14 -2.35 3.80
C ASN A 82 -0.09 -1.25 3.89
N PHE A 83 -0.09 -0.32 2.94
CA PHE A 83 0.93 0.72 2.85
C PHE A 83 0.30 2.11 2.87
N VAL A 84 0.80 2.96 3.76
CA VAL A 84 0.58 4.41 3.67
C VAL A 84 1.69 4.99 2.81
N VAL A 85 1.32 5.63 1.70
CA VAL A 85 2.25 6.23 0.74
C VAL A 85 2.20 7.75 0.85
N VAL A 86 3.35 8.36 1.11
CA VAL A 86 3.49 9.79 1.42
C VAL A 86 4.69 10.40 0.72
N PRO A 87 4.74 11.75 0.60
CA PRO A 87 5.97 12.44 0.26
C PRO A 87 7.10 12.12 1.24
N MET A 88 8.33 11.98 0.74
CA MET A 88 9.49 11.54 1.53
C MET A 88 9.75 12.42 2.76
N GLU A 89 9.47 13.72 2.67
CA GLU A 89 9.65 14.66 3.80
C GLU A 89 8.80 14.32 5.04
N LYS A 90 7.75 13.50 4.88
CA LYS A 90 6.91 13.06 6.00
C LYS A 90 7.51 11.91 6.82
N LYS A 91 8.54 11.24 6.30
CA LYS A 91 9.19 10.07 6.94
C LYS A 91 9.53 10.31 8.41
N LYS A 92 10.20 11.42 8.72
CA LYS A 92 10.63 11.75 10.09
C LYS A 92 9.43 11.89 11.03
N VAL A 93 8.44 12.70 10.65
CA VAL A 93 7.23 12.93 11.46
C VAL A 93 6.47 11.61 11.70
N ILE A 94 6.40 10.74 10.69
CA ILE A 94 5.71 9.46 10.81
C ILE A 94 6.42 8.52 11.79
N LEU A 95 7.73 8.37 11.66
CA LEU A 95 8.52 7.52 12.53
C LEU A 95 8.50 8.00 13.98
N ASP A 96 8.53 9.31 14.20
CA ASP A 96 8.54 9.90 15.54
C ASP A 96 7.15 9.80 16.21
N LYS A 97 6.06 10.08 15.49
CA LYS A 97 4.71 10.18 16.08
C LYS A 97 3.92 8.87 16.13
N TYR A 98 4.13 7.94 15.19
CA TYR A 98 3.27 6.77 15.00
C TYR A 98 3.95 5.45 15.39
N SER A 99 5.03 5.51 16.16
CA SER A 99 5.80 4.33 16.59
C SER A 99 4.92 3.29 17.30
N ASP A 100 4.02 3.71 18.18
CA ASP A 100 3.08 2.81 18.88
C ASP A 100 2.00 2.26 17.95
N TYR A 101 1.59 3.01 16.93
CA TYR A 101 0.64 2.53 15.92
C TYR A 101 1.20 1.33 15.17
N PHE A 102 2.49 1.38 14.81
CA PHE A 102 3.16 0.26 14.14
C PHE A 102 3.35 -0.98 15.01
N LYS A 103 3.36 -0.83 16.34
CA LYS A 103 3.37 -1.97 17.27
C LYS A 103 1.99 -2.63 17.31
N LYS A 104 0.93 -1.81 17.36
CA LYS A 104 -0.46 -2.28 17.41
C LYS A 104 -0.95 -2.87 16.09
N TYR A 105 -0.49 -2.33 14.96
CA TYR A 105 -0.92 -2.70 13.62
C TYR A 105 0.29 -3.09 12.75
N PRO A 106 0.88 -4.28 12.98
CA PRO A 106 2.13 -4.67 12.33
C PRO A 106 2.02 -4.90 10.83
N SER A 107 0.81 -5.09 10.30
CA SER A 107 0.53 -5.25 8.87
C SER A 107 0.52 -3.94 8.07
N ILE A 108 0.69 -2.79 8.75
CA ILE A 108 0.77 -1.47 8.12
C ILE A 108 2.24 -1.05 7.99
N GLY A 109 2.65 -0.80 6.76
CA GLY A 109 3.95 -0.27 6.38
C GLY A 109 3.83 1.15 5.84
N CYS A 110 4.97 1.80 5.62
CA CYS A 110 4.99 3.13 5.02
C CYS A 110 6.03 3.23 3.93
N ILE A 111 5.65 3.93 2.87
CA ILE A 111 6.49 4.20 1.71
C ILE A 111 6.59 5.72 1.53
N GLY A 112 7.82 6.21 1.43
CA GLY A 112 8.12 7.59 1.10
C GLY A 112 8.44 7.71 -0.38
N VAL A 113 8.02 8.79 -1.01
CA VAL A 113 8.27 9.07 -2.44
C VAL A 113 8.96 10.42 -2.55
N GLU A 114 10.17 10.46 -3.11
CA GLU A 114 10.86 11.69 -3.45
C GLU A 114 10.11 12.41 -4.58
N HIS A 115 10.11 13.74 -4.58
CA HIS A 115 9.58 14.49 -5.72
C HIS A 115 10.37 14.13 -7.00
N PRO A 116 9.76 14.11 -8.21
CA PRO A 116 10.46 13.80 -9.46
C PRO A 116 11.76 14.58 -9.66
N GLU A 117 11.74 15.86 -9.29
CA GLU A 117 12.89 16.79 -9.36
C GLU A 117 14.01 16.46 -8.38
N ASP A 118 13.70 15.72 -7.31
CA ASP A 118 14.65 15.26 -6.31
C ASP A 118 15.10 13.80 -6.59
N GLY A 119 14.84 13.30 -7.81
CA GLY A 119 15.23 11.96 -8.28
C GLY A 119 14.09 10.95 -8.35
N GLY A 120 12.96 11.22 -7.69
CA GLY A 120 11.73 10.44 -7.85
C GLY A 120 11.82 8.98 -7.39
N ARG A 121 12.68 8.67 -6.43
CA ARG A 121 12.78 7.33 -5.86
C ARG A 121 11.71 7.12 -4.80
N TRP A 122 11.33 5.86 -4.60
CA TRP A 122 10.50 5.46 -3.47
C TRP A 122 11.33 4.62 -2.50
N GLU A 123 11.00 4.71 -1.21
CA GLU A 123 11.63 3.94 -0.14
C GLU A 123 10.56 3.39 0.80
N MET A 124 10.57 2.08 1.03
CA MET A 124 9.81 1.50 2.15
C MET A 124 10.57 1.72 3.46
N PHE A 125 10.36 2.88 4.08
CA PHE A 125 11.04 3.23 5.33
C PHE A 125 10.45 2.52 6.56
N ARG A 126 9.26 1.94 6.45
CA ARG A 126 8.67 1.06 7.46
C ARG A 126 8.12 -0.20 6.78
N LYS A 127 8.77 -1.33 7.04
CA LYS A 127 8.29 -2.66 6.64
C LYS A 127 7.06 -3.08 7.47
N CYS A 128 6.17 -3.86 6.86
CA CYS A 128 5.03 -4.51 7.51
C CYS A 128 5.21 -6.03 7.59
N LYS A 129 4.48 -6.66 8.51
CA LYS A 129 4.30 -8.10 8.59
C LYS A 129 3.17 -8.54 7.67
N THR A 130 3.35 -9.66 6.98
CA THR A 130 2.28 -10.31 6.21
C THR A 130 1.25 -10.92 7.16
N ARG A 131 -0.04 -10.63 6.95
CA ARG A 131 -1.16 -11.38 7.56
C ARG A 131 -1.33 -12.73 6.88
N SER A 132 -1.84 -13.74 7.57
CA SER A 132 -2.14 -15.03 6.95
C SER A 132 -3.48 -15.03 6.22
N ASP A 133 -3.62 -15.92 5.23
CA ASP A 133 -4.80 -16.02 4.36
C ASP A 133 -6.11 -16.23 5.16
N ASP A 134 -6.06 -16.98 6.26
CA ASP A 134 -7.19 -17.26 7.14
C ASP A 134 -7.66 -16.04 7.95
N GLU A 135 -6.84 -14.99 8.03
CA GLU A 135 -7.22 -13.72 8.65
C GLU A 135 -7.96 -12.77 7.70
N LEU A 136 -8.00 -13.06 6.39
CA LEU A 136 -8.54 -12.16 5.40
C LEU A 136 -9.98 -12.50 5.01
N LYS A 137 -10.81 -11.47 4.95
CA LYS A 137 -12.13 -11.53 4.34
C LYS A 137 -11.99 -11.47 2.83
N GLN A 138 -12.79 -12.27 2.14
CA GLN A 138 -12.91 -12.24 0.69
C GLN A 138 -14.20 -11.55 0.28
N ASN A 139 -14.17 -10.88 -0.88
CA ASN A 139 -15.36 -10.33 -1.50
C ASN A 139 -15.26 -10.39 -3.03
N GLN A 140 -16.37 -10.10 -3.69
CA GLN A 140 -16.48 -10.21 -5.14
C GLN A 140 -15.48 -9.35 -5.91
N GLU A 141 -15.16 -8.14 -5.41
CA GLU A 141 -14.25 -7.22 -6.10
C GLU A 141 -12.79 -7.71 -6.04
N ILE A 142 -12.37 -8.27 -4.91
CA ILE A 142 -11.06 -8.89 -4.75
C ILE A 142 -10.94 -10.13 -5.65
N LEU A 143 -11.96 -10.99 -5.64
CA LEU A 143 -11.96 -12.21 -6.47
C LEU A 143 -11.90 -11.86 -7.97
N LYS A 144 -12.68 -10.86 -8.42
CA LYS A 144 -12.63 -10.34 -9.79
C LYS A 144 -11.23 -9.87 -10.17
N LEU A 145 -10.51 -9.21 -9.26
CA LEU A 145 -9.15 -8.77 -9.52
C LEU A 145 -8.19 -9.95 -9.70
N CYS A 146 -8.32 -10.98 -8.86
CA CYS A 146 -7.46 -12.17 -8.93
C CYS A 146 -7.66 -13.00 -10.21
N ILE A 147 -8.87 -13.02 -10.78
CA ILE A 147 -9.19 -13.81 -11.98
C ILE A 147 -9.00 -13.03 -13.30
N LYS A 148 -8.69 -11.73 -13.25
CA LYS A 148 -8.64 -10.87 -14.44
C LYS A 148 -7.52 -11.26 -15.43
N GLU A 149 -6.61 -12.14 -15.03
CA GLU A 149 -5.51 -12.66 -15.85
C GLU A 149 -5.59 -14.19 -16.13
N ILE A 150 -6.71 -14.85 -15.83
CA ILE A 150 -6.93 -16.27 -16.16
C ILE A 150 -7.74 -16.40 -17.45
#